data_AF-A0A2V8TTH7-F1
#
_entry.id   AF-A0A2V8TTH7-F1
#
_cell.length_a   1.000
_cell.length_b   1.000
_cell.length_c   1.000
_cell.angle_alpha   90.00
_cell.angle_beta   90.00
_cell.angle_gamma   90.00
#
_symmetry.space_group_name_H-M   'P 1'
#
loop_
_entity.id
_entity.type
_entity.pdbx_description
1 polymer ?
#
loop_
_entity_poly.entity_id
_entity_poly.type
_entity_poly.pdbx_seq_one_letter_code
_entity_poly.pdbx_strand_id
1 'polypeptide(L)' 'MPSIHNAKIRRDEALEDWRHQLGLLEGLRTNSPQWQKQWGIIEAARDRYDRAAMHYLDLLSGAEPPKHGAA' A
#
# COMPACT_ATOMS: atom_id res chain seq x y z
N MET A 1 -10.17 17.58 4.29
CA MET A 1 -9.95 16.36 5.10
C MET A 1 -10.00 15.16 4.16
N PRO A 2 -8.94 14.36 4.01
CA PRO A 2 -9.03 13.12 3.27
C PRO A 2 -9.99 12.16 4.00
N SER A 3 -11.09 11.77 3.35
CA SER A 3 -12.06 10.84 3.93
C SER A 3 -11.46 9.42 4.01
N ILE A 4 -11.84 8.64 5.03
CA ILE A 4 -11.48 7.22 5.17
C ILE A 4 -11.72 6.44 3.87
N HIS A 5 -12.81 6.74 3.16
CA HIS A 5 -13.12 6.15 1.86
C HIS A 5 -12.04 6.43 0.80
N ASN A 6 -11.53 7.66 0.70
CA ASN A 6 -10.48 8.02 -0.25
C ASN A 6 -9.14 7.36 0.12
N ALA A 7 -8.84 7.24 1.43
CA ALA A 7 -7.65 6.54 1.89
C ALA A 7 -7.73 5.03 1.60
N LYS A 8 -8.93 4.44 1.71
CA LYS A 8 -9.17 3.04 1.32
C LYS A 8 -8.91 2.84 -0.18
N ILE A 9 -9.47 3.70 -1.04
CA ILE A 9 -9.27 3.61 -2.49
C ILE A 9 -7.78 3.65 -2.83
N ARG A 10 -7.04 4.63 -2.29
CA ARG A 10 -5.59 4.76 -2.55
C ARG A 10 -4.79 3.55 -2.10
N ARG A 11 -5.16 2.94 -0.98
CA ARG A 11 -4.54 1.70 -0.49
C ARG A 11 -4.82 0.55 -1.45
N ASP A 12 -6.05 0.43 -1.93
CA ASP A 12 -6.46 -0.65 -2.83
C ASP A 12 -5.78 -0.48 -4.21
N GLU A 13 -5.71 0.73 -4.75
CA GLU A 13 -4.97 1.05 -5.98
C GLU A 13 -3.47 0.69 -5.86
N ALA A 14 -2.83 1.06 -4.74
CA ALA A 14 -1.42 0.73 -4.51
C ALA A 14 -1.18 -0.78 -4.36
N LEU A 15 -2.15 -1.51 -3.78
CA LEU A 15 -2.11 -2.97 -3.67
C LEU A 15 -2.22 -3.63 -5.04
N GLU A 16 -3.13 -3.14 -5.90
CA GLU A 16 -3.31 -3.64 -7.25
C GLU A 16 -2.05 -3.41 -8.10
N ASP A 17 -1.45 -2.22 -8.03
CA ASP A 17 -0.17 -1.94 -8.70
C ASP A 17 0.93 -2.89 -8.21
N TRP A 18 1.11 -3.04 -6.89
CA TRP A 18 2.14 -3.94 -6.36
C TRP A 18 1.95 -5.39 -6.83
N ARG A 19 0.71 -5.90 -6.82
CA ARG A 19 0.39 -7.24 -7.33
C ARG A 19 0.66 -7.37 -8.83
N HIS A 20 0.33 -6.34 -9.61
CA HIS A 20 0.63 -6.32 -11.03
C HIS A 20 2.14 -6.42 -11.27
N GLN A 21 2.95 -5.63 -10.55
CA GLN A 21 4.41 -5.67 -10.67
C GLN A 21 4.99 -7.03 -10.26
N LEU A 22 4.43 -7.69 -9.25
CA LEU A 22 4.81 -9.05 -8.85
C LEU A 22 4.53 -10.07 -9.97
N GLY A 23 3.35 -10.00 -10.60
CA GLY A 23 3.01 -10.89 -11.72
C GLY A 23 3.95 -10.70 -12.92
N LEU A 24 4.40 -9.47 -13.19
CA LEU A 24 5.41 -9.20 -14.23
C LEU A 24 6.76 -9.85 -13.91
N LEU A 25 7.13 -10.00 -12.64
CA LEU A 25 8.38 -10.64 -12.24
C LEU A 25 8.39 -12.15 -12.50
N GLU A 26 7.24 -12.82 -12.38
CA GLU A 26 7.12 -14.27 -12.64
C GLU A 26 7.48 -14.64 -14.09
N GLY A 27 7.25 -13.72 -15.03
CA GLY A 27 7.62 -13.89 -16.44
C GLY A 27 9.10 -13.62 -16.74
N LEU A 28 9.89 -13.13 -15.78
CA LEU A 28 11.28 -12.74 -16.00
C LEU A 28 12.25 -13.82 -15.52
N ARG A 29 13.31 -14.04 -16.32
CA ARG A 29 14.41 -14.92 -15.93
C ARG A 29 15.13 -14.34 -14.72
N THR A 30 15.21 -15.13 -13.64
CA THR A 30 15.96 -14.80 -12.42
C THR A 30 17.40 -14.40 -12.74
N ASN A 31 17.92 -13.39 -12.04
CA ASN A 31 19.26 -12.80 -12.24
C ASN A 31 19.49 -12.10 -13.59
N SER A 32 18.45 -11.85 -14.39
CA SER A 32 18.57 -10.95 -15.53
C SER A 32 18.57 -9.47 -15.07
N PRO A 33 19.22 -8.56 -15.82
CA PRO A 33 19.12 -7.12 -15.55
C PRO A 33 17.68 -6.61 -15.53
N GLN A 34 16.79 -7.21 -16.33
CA GLN A 34 15.37 -6.91 -16.35
C GLN A 34 14.70 -7.33 -15.04
N TRP A 35 15.04 -8.52 -14.51
CA TRP A 35 14.53 -8.99 -13.22
C TRP A 35 14.95 -8.07 -12.08
N GLN A 36 16.21 -7.61 -12.06
CA GLN A 36 16.68 -6.66 -11.04
C GLN A 36 15.97 -5.31 -11.13
N LYS A 37 15.74 -4.80 -12.34
CA LYS A 37 14.96 -3.57 -12.55
C LYS A 37 13.52 -3.74 -12.07
N GLN A 38 12.88 -4.86 -12.43
CA GLN A 38 11.51 -5.17 -12.02
C GLN A 38 11.41 -5.30 -10.49
N TRP A 39 12.42 -5.89 -9.85
CA TRP A 39 12.49 -5.98 -8.39
C TRP A 39 12.49 -4.59 -7.74
N GLY A 40 13.29 -3.64 -8.24
CA GLY A 40 13.28 -2.27 -7.73
C GLY A 40 11.92 -1.57 -7.89
N ILE A 41 11.19 -1.85 -8.98
CA ILE A 41 9.83 -1.33 -9.19
C ILE A 41 8.86 -1.95 -8.18
N ILE A 42 8.97 -3.25 -7.91
CA ILE A 42 8.17 -3.95 -6.89
C ILE A 42 8.42 -3.36 -5.50
N GLU A 43 9.66 -3.10 -5.14
CA GLU A 43 9.99 -2.50 -3.84
C GLU A 43 9.39 -1.09 -3.70
N ALA A 44 9.46 -0.28 -4.76
CA ALA A 44 8.83 1.04 -4.77
C ALA A 44 7.29 0.96 -4.69
N ALA A 45 6.66 0.01 -5.37
CA ALA A 45 5.22 -0.22 -5.30
C ALA A 45 4.79 -0.70 -3.89
N ARG A 46 5.59 -1.57 -3.27
CA ARG A 46 5.39 -2.01 -1.90
C ARG A 46 5.46 -0.85 -0.90
N ASP A 47 6.49 0.00 -0.97
CA ASP A 47 6.60 1.17 -0.08
C ASP A 47 5.39 2.11 -0.22
N ARG A 48 4.89 2.31 -1.44
CA ARG A 48 3.65 3.08 -1.67
C ARG A 48 2.43 2.44 -1.01
N TYR A 49 2.27 1.13 -1.15
CA TYR A 49 1.20 0.40 -0.48
C TYR A 49 1.31 0.51 1.04
N ASP A 50 2.49 0.30 1.62
CA ASP A 50 2.72 0.38 3.06
C ASP A 50 2.35 1.78 3.60
N ARG A 51 2.75 2.85 2.91
CA ARG A 51 2.37 4.23 3.28
C ARG A 51 0.88 4.48 3.19
N ALA A 52 0.23 4.02 2.11
CA ALA A 52 -1.22 4.17 1.94
C ALA A 52 -2.00 3.38 3.01
N ALA A 53 -1.53 2.19 3.35
CA ALA A 53 -2.09 1.36 4.41
C ALA A 53 -1.94 2.02 5.78
N MET A 54 -0.75 2.55 6.12
CA MET A 54 -0.52 3.30 7.36
C MET A 54 -1.46 4.50 7.47
N HIS A 55 -1.58 5.31 6.43
CA HIS A 55 -2.47 6.47 6.43
C HIS A 55 -3.95 6.06 6.57
N TYR A 56 -4.37 4.95 5.97
CA TYR A 56 -5.72 4.41 6.15
C TYR A 56 -5.97 3.95 7.60
N LEU A 57 -5.00 3.26 8.22
CA LEU A 57 -5.09 2.81 9.61
C LEU A 57 -5.09 3.98 10.61
N ASP A 58 -4.30 5.01 10.34
CA ASP A 58 -4.26 6.24 11.15
C ASP A 58 -5.64 6.93 11.17
N LEU A 59 -6.25 7.11 9.99
CA LEU A 59 -7.60 7.67 9.89
C LEU A 59 -8.67 6.80 10.55
N LEU A 60 -8.54 5.48 10.51
CA LEU A 60 -9.45 4.58 11.23
C LEU A 60 -9.29 4.71 12.75
N SER A 61 -8.05 4.81 13.24
CA SER A 61 -7.74 4.90 14.66
C SER A 61 -8.14 6.26 15.23
N GLY A 62 -7.98 7.34 14.46
CA GLY A 62 -8.45 8.68 14.82
C GLY A 62 -9.97 8.87 14.72
N ALA A 63 -10.68 7.92 14.10
CA ALA A 63 -12.14 7.90 14.05
C ALA A 63 -12.80 7.15 15.23
N GLU A 64 -12.01 6.49 16.10
CA GLU A 64 -12.52 6.06 17.40
C GLU A 64 -12.82 7.30 18.25
N PRO A 65 -14.08 7.52 18.68
CA PRO A 65 -14.37 8.61 19.60
C PRO A 65 -13.58 8.37 20.90
N PRO A 66 -13.03 9.43 21.54
CA PRO A 66 -12.43 9.27 22.85
C PRO A 66 -13.49 8.64 23.75
N LYS A 67 -13.16 7.48 24.33
CA LYS A 67 -13.95 6.87 25.40
C LYS A 67 -13.97 7.89 26.52
N HIS A 68 -14.99 8.74 26.54
CA HIS A 68 -15.25 9.63 27.65
C HIS A 68 -15.36 8.73 28.88
N GLY A 69 -14.33 8.78 29.72
CA GLY A 69 -14.38 8.21 31.05
C GLY A 69 -15.63 8.75 31.72
N ALA A 70 -16.54 7.84 32.04
CA ALA A 70 -17.65 8.11 32.92
C ALA A 70 -17.06 8.65 34.24
N ALA A 71 -17.39 9.89 34.56
CA ALA A 71 -17.25 10.48 35.88
C ALA A 71 -18.54 10.25 36.66
#